data_AF-A0AAW7S7N2-F1
#
_entry.id   AF-A0AAW7S7N2-F1
#
_cell.length_a   1.000
_cell.length_b   1.000
_cell.length_c   1.000
_cell.angle_alpha   90.00
_cell.angle_beta   90.00
_cell.angle_gamma   90.00
#
_symmetry.space_group_name_H-M   'P 1'
#
loop_
_entity.id
_entity.type
_entity.pdbx_description
1 polymer ?
#
loop_
_entity_poly.entity_id
_entity_poly.type
_entity_poly.pdbx_seq_one_letter_code
_entity_poly.pdbx_strand_id
1 'polypeptide(L)'
;MPALDYQTAFHLAPLGLVLSRDRVIEDCNDALASIFRCARADLIGKSYEVLYPSTDEFQRIGERIARVMAANGIYSDDRIMKRADGELFWCHVTGRAIDRTAPLAAGVWTFEDLSATRRVAVELTPREREIAAQLATGKTSKQIGRVLDISSRTVDIYRARLMRKYGTNNTPELLQRLLGQ
;
A
#
# COMPACT_ATOMS: atom_id res chain seq x y z
N MET A 1 -35.13 -13.02 7.26
CA MET A 1 -33.78 -12.54 6.92
C MET A 1 -32.90 -12.73 8.14
N PRO A 2 -31.66 -13.25 8.00
CA PRO A 2 -30.75 -13.34 9.14
C PRO A 2 -30.45 -11.93 9.69
N ALA A 3 -30.15 -11.85 10.99
CA ALA A 3 -29.79 -10.60 11.63
C ALA A 3 -28.41 -10.12 11.14
N LEU A 4 -28.27 -8.82 10.89
CA LEU A 4 -26.99 -8.21 10.53
C LEU A 4 -26.07 -8.17 11.76
N ASP A 5 -24.86 -8.68 11.62
CA ASP A 5 -23.84 -8.70 12.68
C ASP A 5 -22.45 -8.30 12.15
N TYR A 6 -21.43 -8.43 13.00
CA TYR A 6 -20.06 -8.07 12.62
C TYR A 6 -19.49 -8.99 11.53
N GLN A 7 -19.89 -10.27 11.46
CA GLN A 7 -19.46 -11.18 10.40
C GLN A 7 -20.05 -10.73 9.06
N THR A 8 -21.33 -10.35 9.09
CA THR A 8 -22.03 -9.81 7.93
C THR A 8 -21.32 -8.54 7.44
N ALA A 9 -20.93 -7.63 8.34
CA ALA A 9 -20.16 -6.44 7.98
C ALA A 9 -18.79 -6.79 7.37
N PHE A 10 -18.08 -7.79 7.91
CA PHE A 10 -16.78 -8.22 7.39
C PHE A 10 -16.87 -8.79 5.98
N HIS A 11 -17.82 -9.71 5.74
CA HIS A 11 -17.96 -10.38 4.45
C HIS A 11 -18.59 -9.50 3.36
N LEU A 12 -19.52 -8.60 3.73
CA LEU A 12 -20.20 -7.72 2.76
C LEU A 12 -19.49 -6.37 2.55
N ALA A 13 -18.41 -6.07 3.28
CA ALA A 13 -17.68 -4.83 3.08
C ALA A 13 -17.17 -4.70 1.64
N PRO A 14 -17.36 -3.54 0.98
CA PRO A 14 -16.88 -3.29 -0.39
C PRO A 14 -15.37 -3.00 -0.46
N LEU A 15 -14.64 -3.32 0.61
CA LEU A 15 -13.20 -3.10 0.77
C LEU A 15 -12.56 -4.43 1.16
N GLY A 16 -11.32 -4.66 0.74
CA GLY A 16 -10.57 -5.81 1.21
C GLY A 16 -10.28 -5.68 2.69
N LEU A 17 -10.87 -6.54 3.53
CA LEU A 17 -10.64 -6.55 4.98
C LEU A 17 -9.73 -7.72 5.34
N VAL A 18 -8.81 -7.48 6.27
CA VAL A 18 -7.93 -8.51 6.83
C VAL A 18 -7.90 -8.42 8.35
N LEU A 19 -8.03 -9.57 9.01
CA LEU A 19 -7.58 -9.80 10.37
C LEU A 19 -6.15 -10.33 10.29
N SER A 20 -5.22 -9.63 10.95
CA SER A 20 -3.80 -9.94 10.87
C SER A 20 -3.21 -10.27 12.23
N ARG A 21 -2.21 -11.17 12.22
CA ARG A 21 -1.34 -11.46 13.35
C ARG A 21 0.09 -11.65 12.88
N ASP A 22 1.06 -10.99 13.50
CA ASP A 22 2.49 -11.09 13.15
C ASP A 22 2.77 -10.94 11.64
N ARG A 23 2.05 -10.00 11.01
CA ARG A 23 2.05 -9.76 9.55
C ARG A 23 1.63 -10.97 8.69
N VAL A 24 0.92 -11.93 9.26
CA VAL A 24 0.25 -13.05 8.60
C VAL A 24 -1.24 -12.74 8.48
N ILE A 25 -1.83 -13.12 7.35
CA ILE A 25 -3.27 -13.03 7.09
C ILE A 25 -3.95 -14.17 7.87
N GLU A 26 -4.55 -13.83 9.01
CA GLU A 26 -5.31 -14.80 9.84
C GLU A 26 -6.69 -15.05 9.22
N ASP A 27 -7.35 -13.99 8.78
CA ASP A 27 -8.59 -14.05 7.99
C ASP A 27 -8.69 -12.88 7.01
N CYS A 28 -9.42 -13.03 5.91
CA CYS A 28 -9.79 -11.98 4.99
C CYS A 28 -11.17 -12.19 4.37
N ASN A 29 -11.79 -11.12 3.86
CA ASN A 29 -13.05 -11.22 3.11
C ASN A 29 -12.83 -11.47 1.61
N ASP A 30 -13.92 -11.77 0.89
CA ASP A 30 -13.89 -12.07 -0.54
C ASP A 30 -13.48 -10.87 -1.41
N ALA A 31 -13.74 -9.64 -0.92
CA ALA A 31 -13.30 -8.43 -1.56
C ALA A 31 -11.77 -8.36 -1.64
N LEU A 32 -11.05 -8.76 -0.58
CA LEU A 32 -9.58 -8.82 -0.63
C LEU A 32 -9.10 -9.83 -1.67
N ALA A 33 -9.71 -11.02 -1.73
CA ALA A 33 -9.35 -12.06 -2.69
C ALA A 33 -9.63 -11.65 -4.15
N SER A 34 -10.63 -10.78 -4.36
CA SER A 34 -11.03 -10.22 -5.66
C SER A 34 -10.12 -9.08 -6.16
N ILE A 35 -9.78 -8.12 -5.28
CA ILE A 35 -8.50 -7.38 -5.36
C ILE A 35 -7.39 -8.46 -5.38
N PHE A 36 -6.11 -8.31 -5.71
CA PHE A 36 -5.15 -9.46 -5.70
C PHE A 36 -5.41 -10.71 -6.59
N ARG A 37 -6.65 -11.02 -7.03
CA ARG A 37 -7.02 -12.05 -8.01
C ARG A 37 -6.56 -13.46 -7.63
N CYS A 38 -6.94 -13.92 -6.45
CA CYS A 38 -6.62 -15.27 -5.97
C CYS A 38 -7.79 -15.86 -5.16
N ALA A 39 -7.72 -17.14 -4.82
CA ALA A 39 -8.70 -17.71 -3.90
C ALA A 39 -8.38 -17.25 -2.47
N ARG A 40 -9.41 -16.99 -1.66
CA ARG A 40 -9.24 -16.68 -0.23
C ARG A 40 -8.39 -17.71 0.49
N ALA A 41 -8.56 -19.00 0.18
CA ALA A 41 -7.80 -20.10 0.76
C ALA A 41 -6.28 -20.00 0.49
N ASP A 42 -5.87 -19.34 -0.59
CA ASP A 42 -4.45 -19.15 -0.92
C ASP A 42 -3.81 -18.04 -0.07
N LEU A 43 -4.62 -17.17 0.55
CA LEU A 43 -4.17 -16.04 1.37
C LEU A 43 -4.09 -16.40 2.86
N ILE A 44 -5.00 -17.24 3.36
CA ILE A 44 -5.05 -17.59 4.78
C ILE A 44 -3.74 -18.26 5.22
N GLY A 45 -3.16 -17.77 6.31
CA GLY A 45 -1.89 -18.23 6.87
C GLY A 45 -0.65 -17.77 6.10
N LYS A 46 -0.79 -16.96 5.04
CA LYS A 46 0.36 -16.37 4.34
C LYS A 46 0.83 -15.09 4.99
N SER A 47 2.14 -14.88 4.96
CA SER A 47 2.75 -13.57 5.21
C SER A 47 2.21 -12.56 4.19
N TYR A 48 1.97 -11.33 4.63
CA TYR A 48 1.64 -10.20 3.77
C TYR A 48 2.64 -9.99 2.63
N GLU A 49 3.88 -10.48 2.75
CA GLU A 49 4.92 -10.38 1.72
C GLU A 49 4.44 -10.83 0.33
N VAL A 50 3.55 -11.82 0.24
CA VAL A 50 3.01 -12.30 -1.05
C VAL A 50 2.27 -11.21 -1.83
N LEU A 51 1.74 -10.19 -1.14
CA LEU A 51 1.01 -9.05 -1.71
C LEU A 51 1.96 -7.94 -2.20
N TYR A 52 3.26 -8.02 -1.89
CA TYR A 52 4.24 -6.99 -2.22
C TYR A 52 4.98 -7.30 -3.53
N PRO A 53 5.45 -6.26 -4.26
CA PRO A 53 6.26 -6.46 -5.44
C PRO A 53 7.61 -7.13 -5.15
N SER A 54 8.20 -6.88 -3.97
CA SER A 54 9.47 -7.47 -3.54
C SER A 54 9.58 -7.58 -2.00
N THR A 55 10.45 -8.47 -1.54
CA THR A 55 10.82 -8.65 -0.13
C THR A 55 11.37 -7.36 0.49
N ASP A 56 12.24 -6.66 -0.24
CA ASP A 56 12.81 -5.37 0.17
C ASP A 56 11.74 -4.33 0.49
N GLU A 57 10.72 -4.22 -0.37
CA GLU A 57 9.61 -3.29 -0.15
C GLU A 57 8.78 -3.70 1.06
N PHE A 58 8.50 -5.00 1.22
CA PHE A 58 7.78 -5.53 2.38
C PHE A 58 8.47 -5.20 3.71
N GLN A 59 9.80 -5.30 3.75
CA GLN A 59 10.60 -4.99 4.94
C GLN A 59 10.60 -3.49 5.23
N ARG A 60 11.02 -2.65 4.27
CA ARG A 60 11.13 -1.18 4.46
C ARG A 60 9.80 -0.53 4.80
N ILE A 61 8.72 -0.96 4.13
CA ILE A 61 7.37 -0.46 4.40
C ILE A 61 6.91 -0.94 5.79
N GLY A 62 7.20 -2.19 6.16
CA GLY A 62 6.90 -2.73 7.49
C GLY A 62 7.51 -1.90 8.62
N GLU A 63 8.79 -1.55 8.52
CA GLU A 63 9.46 -0.68 9.49
C GLU A 63 8.80 0.70 9.59
N ARG A 64 8.43 1.29 8.45
CA ARG A 64 7.73 2.58 8.42
C ARG A 64 6.36 2.50 9.08
N ILE A 65 5.59 1.46 8.77
CA ILE A 65 4.29 1.19 9.38
C ILE A 65 4.43 1.09 10.90
N ALA A 66 5.38 0.27 11.37
CA ALA A 66 5.60 0.07 12.80
C ALA A 66 5.89 1.40 13.51
N ARG A 67 6.77 2.25 12.95
CA ARG A 67 7.06 3.58 13.51
C ARG A 67 5.83 4.49 13.57
N VAL A 68 5.05 4.56 12.49
CA VAL A 68 3.87 5.44 12.40
C VAL A 68 2.75 4.95 13.33
N MET A 69 2.49 3.64 13.36
CA MET A 69 1.47 3.07 14.22
C MET A 69 1.85 3.11 15.70
N ALA A 70 3.13 2.99 16.06
CA ALA A 70 3.56 3.13 17.45
C ALA A 70 3.19 4.52 18.01
N ALA A 71 3.29 5.55 17.18
CA ALA A 71 2.90 6.91 17.56
C ALA A 71 1.37 7.11 17.63
N ASN A 72 0.62 6.62 16.63
CA ASN A 72 -0.77 7.04 16.42
C ASN A 72 -1.82 5.92 16.59
N GLY A 73 -1.39 4.66 16.59
CA GLY A 73 -2.23 3.45 16.57
C GLY A 73 -2.92 3.15 15.24
N ILE A 74 -2.84 4.06 14.28
CA ILE A 74 -3.45 3.96 12.95
C ILE A 74 -2.38 4.29 11.90
N TYR A 75 -2.46 3.62 10.76
CA TYR A 75 -1.64 3.84 9.57
C TYR A 75 -2.52 4.04 8.35
N SER A 76 -2.06 4.86 7.40
CA SER A 76 -2.70 5.03 6.10
C SER A 76 -1.67 5.50 5.07
N ASP A 77 -1.63 4.88 3.90
CA ASP A 77 -0.96 5.40 2.70
C ASP A 77 -1.50 4.79 1.40
N ASP A 78 -1.06 5.37 0.28
CA ASP A 78 -1.21 4.77 -1.04
C ASP A 78 0.12 4.11 -1.41
N ARG A 79 0.09 2.89 -1.92
CA ARG A 79 1.28 2.19 -2.41
C ARG A 79 0.97 1.32 -3.63
N ILE A 80 2.02 0.95 -4.35
CA ILE A 80 1.91 -0.05 -5.41
C ILE A 80 2.07 -1.44 -4.80
N MET A 81 1.07 -2.30 -5.03
CA MET A 81 1.01 -3.69 -4.60
C MET A 81 1.06 -4.62 -5.81
N LYS A 82 1.20 -5.93 -5.57
CA LYS A 82 1.30 -6.95 -6.61
C LYS A 82 0.16 -7.96 -6.48
N ARG A 83 -0.54 -8.24 -7.58
CA ARG A 83 -1.56 -9.29 -7.67
C ARG A 83 -0.91 -10.68 -7.84
N ALA A 84 -1.70 -11.74 -7.70
CA ALA A 84 -1.23 -13.11 -7.86
C ALA A 84 -0.70 -13.41 -9.28
N ASP A 85 -1.26 -12.76 -10.29
CA ASP A 85 -0.80 -12.83 -11.70
C ASP A 85 0.46 -11.98 -11.97
N GLY A 86 0.98 -11.27 -10.97
CA GLY A 86 2.15 -10.40 -11.08
C GLY A 86 1.83 -8.95 -11.47
N GLU A 87 0.58 -8.59 -11.78
CA GLU A 87 0.19 -7.22 -12.10
C GLU A 87 0.48 -6.28 -10.93
N LEU A 88 1.12 -5.14 -11.21
CA LEU A 88 1.31 -4.06 -10.25
C LEU A 88 0.13 -3.09 -10.30
N PHE A 89 -0.38 -2.71 -9.13
CA PHE A 89 -1.54 -1.83 -9.04
C PHE A 89 -1.44 -0.87 -7.85
N TRP A 90 -2.06 0.30 -7.96
CA TRP A 90 -2.18 1.22 -6.84
C TRP A 90 -3.24 0.73 -5.85
N CYS A 91 -2.90 0.73 -4.57
CA CYS A 91 -3.76 0.33 -3.48
C CYS A 91 -3.69 1.38 -2.38
N HIS A 92 -4.83 1.85 -1.91
CA HIS A 92 -4.90 2.53 -0.62
C HIS A 92 -4.94 1.48 0.48
N VAL A 93 -4.09 1.63 1.49
CA VAL A 93 -3.96 0.68 2.59
C VAL A 93 -4.04 1.43 3.91
N THR A 94 -5.04 1.08 4.71
CA THR A 94 -5.21 1.59 6.08
C THR A 94 -5.15 0.44 7.06
N GLY A 95 -4.58 0.68 8.24
CA GLY A 95 -4.43 -0.34 9.26
C GLY A 95 -4.60 0.25 10.65
N ARG A 96 -5.10 -0.58 11.57
CA ARG A 96 -5.20 -0.24 12.99
C ARG A 96 -4.65 -1.40 13.82
N ALA A 97 -3.69 -1.08 14.68
CA ALA A 97 -3.15 -2.04 15.63
C ALA A 97 -4.12 -2.28 16.79
N ILE A 98 -4.15 -3.50 17.32
CA ILE A 98 -4.78 -3.80 18.61
C ILE A 98 -3.96 -3.18 19.74
N ASP A 99 -2.64 -3.34 19.69
CA ASP A 99 -1.69 -2.80 20.66
C ASP A 99 -0.67 -1.88 19.97
N ARG A 100 -0.56 -0.64 20.45
CA ARG A 100 0.38 0.35 19.90
C ARG A 100 1.83 0.09 20.29
N THR A 101 2.08 -0.67 21.35
CA THR A 101 3.44 -1.05 21.75
C THR A 101 3.98 -2.21 20.91
N ALA A 102 3.08 -2.98 20.28
CA ALA A 102 3.38 -4.04 19.32
C ALA A 102 2.54 -3.90 18.03
N PRO A 103 2.73 -2.83 17.23
CA PRO A 103 1.76 -2.44 16.19
C PRO A 103 1.45 -3.46 15.09
N LEU A 104 2.40 -4.35 14.81
CA LEU A 104 2.27 -5.37 13.76
C LEU A 104 1.93 -6.76 14.31
N ALA A 105 1.80 -6.90 15.64
CA ALA A 105 1.51 -8.17 16.29
C ALA A 105 0.07 -8.62 16.05
N ALA A 106 -0.89 -7.69 16.08
CA ALA A 106 -2.26 -7.97 15.66
C ALA A 106 -3.01 -6.68 15.28
N GLY A 107 -3.90 -6.77 14.30
CA GLY A 107 -4.62 -5.60 13.81
C GLY A 107 -5.60 -5.91 12.68
N VAL A 108 -6.42 -4.90 12.36
CA VAL A 108 -7.32 -4.93 11.21
C VAL A 108 -6.75 -4.04 10.11
N TRP A 109 -6.81 -4.52 8.89
CA TRP A 109 -6.36 -3.81 7.70
C TRP A 109 -7.46 -3.70 6.66
N THR A 110 -7.42 -2.60 5.91
CA THR A 110 -8.27 -2.35 4.76
C THR A 110 -7.43 -2.11 3.51
N PHE A 111 -7.90 -2.64 2.38
CA PHE A 111 -7.28 -2.52 1.07
C PHE A 111 -8.33 -2.04 0.08
N GLU A 112 -8.05 -0.93 -0.59
CA GLU A 112 -8.90 -0.37 -1.64
C GLU A 112 -8.10 -0.31 -2.94
N ASP A 113 -8.66 -0.90 -3.99
CA ASP A 113 -8.04 -0.95 -5.31
C ASP A 113 -8.25 0.38 -6.04
N LEU A 114 -7.16 1.11 -6.27
CA LEU A 114 -7.18 2.40 -6.97
C LEU A 114 -6.90 2.26 -8.47
N SER A 115 -6.75 1.04 -9.00
CA SER A 115 -6.33 0.81 -10.39
C SER A 115 -7.33 1.30 -11.44
N ALA A 116 -8.60 1.47 -11.07
CA ALA A 116 -9.63 2.02 -11.95
C ALA A 116 -9.32 3.46 -12.38
N THR A 117 -8.72 4.26 -11.49
CA THR A 117 -8.31 5.64 -11.76
C THR A 117 -6.81 5.75 -11.97
N ARG A 118 -6.01 5.03 -11.18
CA ARG A 118 -4.53 5.12 -11.15
C ARG A 118 -3.90 3.88 -11.77
N ARG A 119 -3.61 3.92 -13.07
CA ARG A 119 -2.91 2.82 -13.74
C ARG A 119 -1.40 2.90 -13.54
N VAL A 120 -0.76 1.77 -13.27
CA VAL A 120 0.71 1.64 -13.30
C VAL A 120 1.13 1.46 -14.76
N ALA A 121 1.25 2.56 -15.49
CA ALA A 121 1.47 2.54 -16.94
C ALA A 121 2.92 2.26 -17.37
N VAL A 122 3.87 2.34 -16.45
CA VAL A 122 5.31 2.23 -16.72
C VAL A 122 6.00 1.36 -15.68
N GLU A 123 7.07 0.70 -16.09
CA GLU A 123 7.86 -0.12 -15.19
C GLU A 123 8.67 0.79 -14.24
N LEU A 124 8.46 0.61 -12.94
CA LEU A 124 9.15 1.33 -11.88
C LEU A 124 10.06 0.38 -11.11
N THR A 125 11.23 0.86 -10.71
CA THR A 125 12.07 0.17 -9.72
C THR A 125 11.44 0.26 -8.33
N PRO A 126 11.82 -0.59 -7.36
CA PRO A 126 11.32 -0.50 -5.99
C PRO A 126 11.41 0.91 -5.40
N ARG A 127 12.54 1.59 -5.61
CA ARG A 127 12.72 2.94 -5.06
C ARG A 127 11.88 3.98 -5.79
N GLU A 128 11.70 3.86 -7.11
CA GLU A 128 10.80 4.74 -7.85
C GLU A 128 9.35 4.58 -7.40
N ARG A 129 8.89 3.35 -7.09
CA ARG A 129 7.55 3.12 -6.52
C ARG A 129 7.38 3.80 -5.17
N GLU A 130 8.36 3.69 -4.28
CA GLU A 130 8.32 4.38 -2.97
C GLU A 130 8.26 5.91 -3.14
N ILE A 131 9.06 6.48 -4.05
CA ILE A 131 9.06 7.92 -4.33
C ILE A 131 7.71 8.34 -4.93
N ALA A 132 7.20 7.60 -5.92
CA ALA A 132 5.90 7.86 -6.53
C ALA A 132 4.77 7.85 -5.48
N ALA A 133 4.78 6.88 -4.56
CA ALA A 133 3.81 6.80 -3.47
C ALA A 133 3.86 8.04 -2.56
N GLN A 134 5.05 8.52 -2.21
CA GLN A 134 5.14 9.74 -1.39
C GLN A 134 4.75 11.00 -2.16
N LEU A 135 5.04 11.07 -3.47
CA LEU A 135 4.63 12.18 -4.33
C LEU A 135 3.11 12.26 -4.45
N ALA A 136 2.42 11.14 -4.65
CA ALA A 136 0.96 11.08 -4.74
C ALA A 136 0.27 11.63 -3.48
N THR A 137 0.95 11.58 -2.31
CA THR A 137 0.47 12.19 -1.06
C THR A 137 0.80 13.70 -0.92
N GLY A 138 1.31 14.34 -1.98
CA GLY A 138 1.62 15.78 -1.99
C GLY A 138 2.88 16.18 -1.22
N LYS A 139 3.73 15.22 -0.81
CA LYS A 139 4.95 15.53 -0.05
C LYS A 139 6.02 16.22 -0.93
N THR A 140 6.68 17.22 -0.35
CA THR A 140 7.86 17.88 -0.94
C THR A 140 9.10 16.97 -0.88
N SER A 141 10.10 17.19 -1.74
CA SER A 141 11.35 16.41 -1.72
C SER A 141 12.03 16.36 -0.36
N LYS A 142 11.94 17.46 0.41
CA LYS A 142 12.47 17.52 1.79
C LYS A 142 11.70 16.61 2.75
N GLN A 143 10.37 16.58 2.66
CA GLN A 143 9.54 15.68 3.48
C GLN A 143 9.76 14.22 3.07
N ILE A 144 9.80 13.93 1.78
CA ILE A 144 10.07 12.59 1.26
C ILE A 144 11.43 12.08 1.74
N GLY A 145 12.47 12.93 1.67
CA GLY A 145 13.80 12.58 2.14
C GLY A 145 13.82 12.17 3.61
N ARG A 146 13.11 12.91 4.48
CA ARG A 146 12.96 12.55 5.89
C ARG A 146 12.20 11.23 6.09
N VAL A 147 11.13 10.99 5.33
CA VAL A 147 10.30 9.78 5.46
C VAL A 147 11.04 8.53 5.01
N LEU A 148 11.85 8.64 3.96
CA LEU A 148 12.57 7.52 3.35
C LEU A 148 14.04 7.41 3.77
N ASP A 149 14.47 8.27 4.70
CA ASP A 149 15.86 8.36 5.20
C ASP A 149 16.91 8.53 4.07
N ILE A 150 16.66 9.48 3.18
CA ILE A 150 17.54 9.84 2.07
C ILE A 150 17.63 11.37 1.90
N SER A 151 18.65 11.85 1.21
CA SER A 151 18.76 13.29 0.93
C SER A 151 17.64 13.77 0.01
N SER A 152 17.20 15.02 0.16
CA SER A 152 16.24 15.64 -0.76
C SER A 152 16.77 15.67 -2.20
N ARG A 153 18.09 15.82 -2.38
CA ARG A 153 18.76 15.74 -3.68
C ARG A 153 18.58 14.36 -4.32
N THR A 154 18.65 13.30 -3.53
CA THR A 154 18.38 11.93 -4.00
C THR A 154 16.93 11.78 -4.44
N VAL A 155 15.99 12.37 -3.72
CA VAL A 155 14.56 12.39 -4.13
C VAL A 155 14.40 13.10 -5.47
N ASP A 156 15.05 14.25 -5.67
CA ASP A 156 14.98 15.01 -6.93
C ASP A 156 15.52 14.22 -8.12
N ILE A 157 16.57 13.41 -7.92
CA ILE A 157 17.07 12.48 -8.95
C ILE A 157 15.99 11.47 -9.34
N TYR A 158 15.30 10.86 -8.36
CA TYR A 158 14.20 9.94 -8.65
C TYR A 158 12.99 10.62 -9.29
N ARG A 159 12.67 11.86 -8.89
CA ARG A 159 11.62 12.66 -9.54
C ARG A 159 11.94 12.91 -11.01
N ALA A 160 13.18 13.27 -11.33
CA ALA A 160 13.62 13.43 -12.72
C ALA A 160 13.52 12.11 -13.53
N ARG A 161 13.84 10.96 -12.90
CA ARG A 161 13.66 9.65 -13.54
C ARG A 161 12.19 9.32 -13.79
N LEU A 162 11.32 9.55 -12.80
CA LEU A 162 9.88 9.39 -12.91
C LEU A 162 9.31 10.27 -14.03
N MET A 163 9.67 11.55 -14.07
CA MET A 163 9.23 12.48 -15.12
C MET A 163 9.60 11.96 -16.52
N ARG A 164 10.83 11.45 -16.70
CA ARG A 164 11.23 10.84 -17.99
C ARG A 164 10.41 9.59 -18.33
N LYS A 165 10.16 8.70 -17.37
CA LYS A 165 9.38 7.48 -17.59
C LYS A 165 7.92 7.78 -17.94
N TYR A 166 7.31 8.75 -17.26
CA TYR A 166 5.93 9.17 -17.50
C TYR A 166 5.78 10.19 -18.65
N GLY A 167 6.87 10.62 -19.28
CA GLY A 167 6.85 11.56 -20.39
C GLY A 167 6.38 12.97 -20.00
N THR A 168 6.60 13.38 -18.74
CA THR A 168 6.12 14.66 -18.20
C THR A 168 7.24 15.68 -18.08
N ASN A 169 6.94 16.97 -18.23
CA ASN A 169 7.94 18.04 -18.22
C ASN A 169 8.08 18.74 -16.86
N ASN A 170 7.14 18.50 -15.95
CA ASN A 170 7.14 19.12 -14.62
C ASN A 170 6.47 18.24 -13.58
N THR A 171 6.58 18.64 -12.31
CA THR A 171 6.02 17.89 -11.19
C THR A 171 4.49 17.86 -11.17
N PRO A 172 3.76 18.98 -11.35
CA PRO A 172 2.31 18.93 -11.42
C PRO A 172 1.78 17.90 -12.43
N GLU A 173 2.36 17.85 -13.62
CA GLU A 173 1.99 16.89 -14.67
C GLU A 173 2.31 15.45 -14.24
N LEU A 174 3.48 15.20 -13.62
CA LEU A 174 3.80 13.89 -13.04
C LEU A 174 2.76 13.49 -11.98
N LEU A 175 2.34 14.42 -11.12
CA LEU A 175 1.34 14.14 -10.10
C LEU A 175 -0.02 13.79 -10.71
N GLN A 176 -0.47 14.51 -11.75
CA GLN A 176 -1.69 14.17 -12.49
C GLN A 176 -1.63 12.72 -13.00
N ARG A 177 -0.53 12.34 -13.66
CA ARG A 177 -0.32 10.96 -14.14
C ARG A 177 -0.36 9.91 -13.03
N LEU A 178 0.25 10.20 -11.88
CA LEU A 178 0.26 9.29 -10.72
C LEU A 178 -1.12 9.18 -10.06
N LEU A 179 -1.90 10.26 -10.08
CA LEU A 179 -3.24 10.33 -9.48
C LEU A 179 -4.35 9.88 -10.43
N GLY A 180 -4.04 9.57 -11.69
CA GLY A 180 -5.02 9.10 -12.66
C GLY A 180 -5.90 10.21 -13.24
N GLN A 181 -5.37 11.45 -13.26
CA GLN A 181 -6.05 12.65 -13.75
C GLN A 181 -5.46 13.15 -15.06
#